data_AF-A0A7D9M1G0-F1
#
_entry.id   AF-A0A7D9M1G0-F1
#
_cell.length_a   1.000
_cell.length_b   1.000
_cell.length_c   1.000
_cell.angle_alpha   90.00
_cell.angle_beta   90.00
_cell.angle_gamma   90.00
#
_symmetry.space_group_name_H-M   'P 1'
#
loop_
_entity.id
_entity.type
_entity.pdbx_description
1 polymer ?
#
loop_
_entity_poly.entity_id
_entity_poly.type
_entity_poly.pdbx_seq_one_letter_code
_entity_poly.pdbx_strand_id
1 'polypeptide(L)'
;MVFSHALRAFPEKIGQAEKQNVVFEGNHYFLSPYKTGKQTTTVKLASATVESYSKLKPSSQDEETITYGPYENIAPLQKSNMKIHYENNSPFLT
;
A
#
# COMPACT_ATOMS: atom_id res chain seq x y z
N MET A 1 2.29 14.75 -3.62
CA MET A 1 3.60 14.14 -3.96
C MET A 1 3.34 13.06 -4.98
N VAL A 2 4.17 12.96 -6.01
CA VAL A 2 4.04 11.92 -7.05
C VAL A 2 5.31 11.09 -7.01
N PHE A 3 5.17 9.77 -6.95
CA PHE A 3 6.30 8.83 -6.98
C PHE A 3 6.27 8.06 -8.30
N SER A 4 7.36 8.04 -9.04
CA SER A 4 7.57 7.14 -10.18
C SER A 4 8.30 5.89 -9.73
N HIS A 5 8.13 4.77 -10.45
CA HIS A 5 8.80 3.49 -10.17
C HIS A 5 8.59 2.92 -8.75
N ALA A 6 7.51 3.31 -8.06
CA ALA A 6 7.19 2.82 -6.71
C ALA A 6 6.51 1.44 -6.71
N LEU A 7 5.95 1.02 -7.85
CA LEU A 7 5.32 -0.28 -8.02
C LEU A 7 6.31 -1.26 -8.62
N ARG A 8 6.48 -2.42 -7.98
CA ARG A 8 7.34 -3.50 -8.48
C ARG A 8 6.48 -4.66 -8.98
N ALA A 9 6.70 -5.10 -10.22
CA ALA A 9 6.05 -6.30 -10.74
C ALA A 9 6.51 -7.55 -9.95
N PHE A 10 5.56 -8.38 -9.54
CA PHE A 10 5.84 -9.63 -8.85
C PHE A 10 4.78 -10.67 -9.24
N PRO A 11 5.14 -11.75 -9.93
CA PRO A 11 6.49 -12.14 -10.37
C PRO A 11 7.04 -11.26 -11.51
N GLU A 12 8.36 -11.26 -11.70
CA GLU A 12 9.06 -10.44 -12.72
C GLU A 12 8.84 -10.93 -14.16
N LYS A 13 8.38 -12.18 -14.32
CA LYS A 13 8.04 -12.79 -15.61
C LYS A 13 6.63 -13.34 -15.50
N ILE A 14 5.78 -12.97 -16.46
CA ILE A 14 4.41 -13.45 -16.60
C ILE A 14 4.22 -14.02 -18.00
N GLY A 15 3.44 -15.08 -18.12
CA GLY A 15 2.94 -15.58 -19.39
C GLY A 15 1.91 -14.64 -19.99
N GLN A 16 1.64 -14.80 -21.29
CA GLN A 16 0.73 -13.92 -22.03
C GLN A 16 -0.72 -13.92 -21.49
N ALA A 17 -1.16 -15.04 -20.88
CA ALA A 17 -2.50 -15.19 -20.32
C ALA A 17 -2.57 -15.01 -18.80
N GLU A 18 -1.44 -14.65 -18.16
CA GLU A 18 -1.38 -14.49 -16.70
C GLU A 18 -1.69 -13.06 -16.29
N LYS A 19 -2.32 -12.90 -15.12
CA LYS A 19 -2.62 -11.60 -14.52
C LYS A 19 -1.34 -10.96 -13.99
N GLN A 20 -1.19 -9.66 -14.20
CA GLN A 20 -0.06 -8.93 -13.67
C GLN A 20 -0.33 -8.53 -12.22
N ASN A 21 0.54 -9.01 -11.33
CA ASN A 21 0.51 -8.65 -9.92
C ASN A 21 1.66 -7.70 -9.60
N VAL A 22 1.40 -6.76 -8.69
CA VAL A 22 2.37 -5.75 -8.28
C VAL A 22 2.44 -5.62 -6.77
N VAL A 23 3.62 -5.24 -6.32
CA VAL A 23 3.91 -4.98 -4.91
C VAL A 23 4.19 -3.49 -4.76
N PHE A 24 3.47 -2.89 -3.82
CA PHE A 24 3.73 -1.55 -3.31
C PHE A 24 4.35 -1.65 -1.91
N GLU A 25 5.45 -0.93 -1.69
CA GLU A 25 6.14 -0.85 -0.40
C GLU A 25 6.16 0.61 0.08
N GLY A 26 5.74 0.85 1.31
CA GLY A 26 5.62 2.18 1.90
C GLY A 26 5.70 2.15 3.43
N ASN A 27 5.17 3.19 4.06
CA ASN A 27 5.09 3.33 5.52
C ASN A 27 3.62 3.40 5.96
N HIS A 28 3.26 2.69 7.03
CA HIS A 28 1.92 2.80 7.62
C HIS A 28 1.73 4.17 8.29
N TYR A 29 2.81 4.70 8.88
CA TYR A 29 2.78 5.98 9.59
C TYR A 29 3.21 7.14 8.68
N PHE A 30 2.66 8.31 8.95
CA PHE A 30 3.07 9.54 8.32
C PHE A 30 4.41 9.96 8.90
N LEU A 31 5.45 9.94 8.06
CA LEU A 31 6.80 10.26 8.49
C LEU A 31 6.94 11.77 8.68
N SER A 32 6.69 12.23 9.91
CA SER A 32 6.82 13.64 10.29
C SER A 32 7.75 13.81 11.50
N PRO A 33 8.46 14.95 11.60
CA PRO A 33 9.29 15.27 12.77
C PRO A 33 8.45 15.71 13.99
N TYR A 34 7.12 15.79 13.84
CA TYR A 34 6.20 16.18 14.90
C TYR A 34 5.38 14.98 15.38
N LYS A 35 4.89 15.04 16.62
CA LYS A 35 3.98 14.03 17.15
C LYS A 35 2.66 14.10 16.37
N THR A 36 2.20 12.97 15.85
CA THR A 36 0.91 12.90 15.17
C THR A 36 -0.16 12.48 16.17
N GLY A 37 -1.17 13.34 16.37
CA GLY A 37 -2.26 13.10 17.31
C GLY A 37 -3.17 11.95 16.85
N LYS A 38 -3.65 12.02 15.61
CA LYS A 38 -4.49 11.00 14.96
C LYS A 38 -4.11 10.88 13.50
N GLN A 39 -4.03 9.66 13.00
CA GLN A 39 -3.75 9.36 11.60
C GLN A 39 -4.68 8.26 11.09
N THR A 40 -5.25 8.46 9.91
CA THR A 40 -5.92 7.44 9.12
C THR A 40 -5.34 7.48 7.71
N THR A 41 -4.95 6.32 7.19
CA THR A 41 -4.41 6.19 5.82
C THR A 41 -5.37 5.34 5.00
N THR A 42 -5.87 5.90 3.91
CA THR A 42 -6.73 5.17 2.96
C THR A 42 -5.96 4.95 1.68
N VAL A 43 -5.82 3.69 1.27
CA VAL A 43 -5.14 3.28 0.05
C VAL A 43 -6.19 2.78 -0.93
N LYS A 44 -6.27 3.43 -2.10
CA LYS A 44 -7.12 2.97 -3.20
C LYS A 44 -6.26 2.14 -4.17
N LEU A 45 -6.70 0.93 -4.45
CA LEU A 45 -6.04 -0.02 -5.33
C LEU A 45 -6.65 0.06 -6.74
N ALA A 46 -5.98 -0.58 -7.70
CA ALA A 46 -6.46 -0.66 -9.08
C ALA A 46 -7.47 -1.80 -9.29
N SER A 47 -7.57 -2.72 -8.33
CA SER A 47 -8.46 -3.88 -8.36
C SER A 47 -8.79 -4.30 -6.93
N ALA A 48 -9.93 -4.97 -6.75
CA ALA A 48 -10.35 -5.57 -5.48
C ALA A 48 -9.56 -6.85 -5.14
N THR A 49 -8.84 -7.41 -6.12
CA THR A 49 -8.03 -8.63 -5.93
C THR A 49 -6.73 -8.30 -5.23
N VAL A 50 -6.71 -8.49 -3.91
CA VAL A 50 -5.53 -8.32 -3.04
C VAL A 50 -5.03 -9.68 -2.59
N GLU A 51 -3.81 -10.02 -3.01
CA GLU A 51 -3.14 -11.25 -2.63
C GLU A 51 -2.65 -11.20 -1.17
N SER A 52 -2.05 -10.06 -0.78
CA SER A 52 -1.53 -9.88 0.57
C SER A 52 -1.40 -8.41 0.92
N TYR A 53 -1.69 -8.05 2.17
CA TYR A 53 -1.40 -6.72 2.68
C TYR A 53 -0.93 -6.81 4.14
N SER A 54 -0.08 -5.87 4.53
CA SER A 54 0.36 -5.73 5.92
C SER A 54 -0.83 -5.33 6.80
N LYS A 55 -1.08 -6.10 7.87
CA LYS A 55 -2.24 -5.90 8.77
C LYS A 55 -1.83 -5.25 10.09
N LEU A 56 -1.58 -3.94 10.07
CA LEU A 56 -1.34 -3.17 11.29
C LEU A 56 -2.68 -2.76 11.91
N LYS A 57 -3.13 -3.42 12.97
CA LYS A 57 -4.42 -3.14 13.60
C LYS A 57 -4.47 -1.73 14.21
N PRO A 58 -5.60 -1.00 14.09
CA PRO A 58 -6.78 -1.34 13.29
C PRO A 58 -6.53 -1.18 11.78
N SER A 59 -6.91 -2.19 10.99
CA SER A 59 -6.87 -2.16 9.53
C SER A 59 -8.09 -2.87 8.97
N SER A 60 -8.75 -2.28 7.98
CA SER A 60 -9.88 -2.87 7.26
C SER A 60 -9.61 -2.83 5.77
N GLN A 61 -10.06 -3.87 5.06
CA GLN A 61 -10.09 -3.89 3.62
C GLN A 61 -11.56 -3.95 3.19
N ASP A 62 -11.93 -3.07 2.28
CA ASP A 62 -13.25 -2.97 1.67
C ASP A 62 -13.07 -2.88 0.16
N GLU A 63 -13.41 -3.95 -0.56
CA GLU A 63 -13.24 -4.07 -2.02
C GLU A 63 -11.85 -3.62 -2.51
N GLU A 64 -11.76 -2.46 -3.17
CA GLU A 64 -10.54 -1.86 -3.73
C GLU A 64 -9.83 -0.90 -2.77
N THR A 65 -10.36 -0.72 -1.55
CA THR A 65 -9.89 0.27 -0.60
C THR A 65 -9.38 -0.38 0.68
N ILE A 66 -8.14 -0.08 1.06
CA ILE A 66 -7.56 -0.50 2.34
C ILE A 66 -7.49 0.72 3.26
N THR A 67 -8.11 0.61 4.43
CA THR A 67 -8.08 1.64 5.47
C THR A 67 -7.20 1.19 6.64
N TYR A 68 -6.19 1.98 6.94
CA TYR A 68 -5.28 1.82 8.07
C TYR A 68 -5.56 2.88 9.13
N GLY A 69 -5.69 2.46 10.37
CA GLY A 69 -6.05 3.32 11.49
C GLY A 69 -7.55 3.29 11.81
N PRO A 70 -8.01 4.13 12.74
CA PRO A 70 -7.29 5.26 13.30
C PRO A 70 -6.12 4.85 14.21
N TYR A 71 -4.96 5.46 14.00
CA TYR A 71 -3.81 5.38 14.91
C TYR A 71 -3.69 6.68 15.70
N GLU A 72 -3.47 6.58 17.00
CA GLU A 72 -3.37 7.74 17.88
C GLU A 72 -2.00 7.82 18.55
N ASN A 73 -1.57 9.03 18.88
CA ASN A 73 -0.33 9.29 19.63
C ASN A 73 0.95 8.70 19.00
N ILE A 74 1.11 8.83 17.68
CA ILE A 74 2.30 8.33 16.98
C ILE A 74 3.50 9.24 17.28
N ALA A 75 4.62 8.63 17.66
CA ALA A 75 5.87 9.33 17.95
C ALA A 75 6.46 10.01 16.69
N PRO A 76 7.25 11.09 16.85
CA PRO A 76 8.02 11.67 15.76
C PRO A 76 8.90 10.63 15.05
N LEU A 77 8.99 10.72 13.72
CA LEU A 77 9.84 9.87 12.87
C LEU A 77 9.57 8.36 12.99
N GLN A 78 8.37 7.95 13.40
CA GLN A 78 7.98 6.55 13.49
C GLN A 78 7.95 5.89 12.09
N LYS A 79 8.55 4.70 11.99
CA LYS A 79 8.56 3.88 10.76
C LYS A 79 7.90 2.53 11.03
N SER A 80 7.10 2.07 10.07
CA SER A 80 6.45 0.77 10.04
C SER A 80 6.22 0.35 8.59
N ASN A 81 6.90 -0.71 8.17
CA ASN A 81 6.88 -1.17 6.78
C ASN A 81 5.47 -1.61 6.36
N MET A 82 4.91 -0.92 5.37
CA MET A 82 3.65 -1.25 4.72
C MET A 82 3.93 -1.95 3.41
N LYS A 83 3.30 -3.10 3.16
CA LYS A 83 3.47 -3.87 1.94
C LYS A 83 2.11 -4.33 1.45
N ILE A 84 1.81 -4.07 0.18
CA ILE A 84 0.53 -4.42 -0.45
C ILE A 84 0.84 -5.12 -1.77
N HIS A 85 0.34 -6.33 -1.92
CA HIS A 85 0.44 -7.17 -3.11
C HIS A 85 -0.97 -7.30 -3.70
N TYR A 86 -1.16 -6.74 -4.90
CA TYR A 86 -2.46 -6.67 -5.55
C TYR A 86 -2.34 -6.82 -7.06
N GLU A 87 -3.45 -7.18 -7.70
CA GLU A 87 -3.54 -7.30 -9.16
C GLU A 87 -3.60 -5.91 -9.82
N ASN A 88 -2.74 -5.67 -10.80
CA ASN A 88 -2.75 -4.45 -11.60
C ASN A 88 -2.38 -4.74 -13.06
N ASN A 89 -3.40 -4.82 -13.92
CA ASN A 89 -3.25 -5.04 -15.35
C ASN A 89 -3.18 -3.73 -16.17
N SER A 90 -2.96 -2.58 -15.52
CA SER A 90 -2.80 -1.31 -16.23
C SER A 90 -1.48 -1.29 -17.01
N PRO A 91 -1.45 -0.70 -18.22
CA PRO A 91 -0.23 -0.66 -19.02
C PRO A 91 0.87 0.15 -18.32
N PHE A 92 2.03 -0.47 -18.08
CA PHE A 92 3.21 0.20 -17.58
C PHE A 92 3.99 0.81 -18.74
N LEU A 93 3.74 2.10 -19.01
CA LEU A 93 4.52 2.89 -19.96
C LEU A 93 5.44 3.84 -19.18
N THR A 94 6.74 3.82 -19.48
CA THR A 94 7.75 4.69 -18.84
C THR A 94 8.24 5.72 -19.82
#